data_AF-A0A1H3NTM7-F1
#
_entry.id   AF-A0A1H3NTM7-F1
#
_cell.length_a   1.000
_cell.length_b   1.000
_cell.length_c   1.000
_cell.angle_alpha   90.00
_cell.angle_beta   90.00
_cell.angle_gamma   90.00
#
_symmetry.space_group_name_H-M   'P 1'
#
loop_
_entity.id
_entity.type
_entity.pdbx_description
1 polymer ?
#
loop_
_entity_poly.entity_id
_entity_poly.type
_entity_poly.pdbx_seq_one_letter_code
_entity_poly.pdbx_strand_id
1 'polypeptide(L)'
;MSNKISKERKSIYYVGLGLIVLGVILFLSSFITVAIDMNSSFGGPPTFFLRAVVGMICIIIGNVLVSIGAKGVAGSGLILDPEKAREDLQPFNAAKGKMINDVIENIDVVKNIKGENAERETKEIIKIKCRQCGALNDEDAKFCKSCGKTI
;
A
#
# COMPACT_ATOMS: atom_id res chain seq x y z
N MET A 1 -24.47 -1.70 11.05
CA MET A 1 -24.53 -0.93 9.80
C MET A 1 -23.67 -1.64 8.76
N SER A 2 -24.15 -1.83 7.54
CA SER A 2 -23.40 -2.55 6.51
C SER A 2 -22.24 -1.67 6.02
N ASN A 3 -20.99 -2.13 6.21
CA ASN A 3 -19.77 -1.46 5.74
C ASN A 3 -19.61 -1.48 4.20
N LYS A 4 -20.72 -1.48 3.46
CA LYS A 4 -20.74 -1.62 1.99
C LYS A 4 -21.08 -0.26 1.39
N ILE A 5 -20.27 0.17 0.43
CA ILE A 5 -20.53 1.37 -0.36
C ILE A 5 -21.88 1.19 -1.08
N SER A 6 -22.73 2.22 -1.05
CA SER A 6 -24.04 2.18 -1.71
C SER A 6 -23.88 1.98 -3.22
N LYS A 7 -24.85 1.31 -3.85
CA LYS A 7 -24.85 1.09 -5.32
C LYS A 7 -24.80 2.43 -6.07
N GLU A 8 -25.45 3.46 -5.53
CA GLU A 8 -25.47 4.82 -6.07
C GLU A 8 -24.07 5.46 -6.07
N ARG A 9 -23.36 5.44 -4.94
CA ARG A 9 -21.98 5.97 -4.85
C ARG A 9 -21.02 5.25 -5.80
N LYS A 10 -21.19 3.93 -5.93
CA LYS A 10 -20.41 3.11 -6.86
C LYS A 10 -20.68 3.51 -8.32
N SER A 11 -21.94 3.76 -8.68
CA SER A 11 -22.31 4.23 -10.03
C SER A 11 -21.69 5.59 -10.35
N ILE A 12 -21.82 6.57 -9.44
CA ILE A 12 -21.25 7.92 -9.60
C ILE A 12 -19.74 7.86 -9.81
N TYR A 13 -19.04 7.01 -9.05
CA TYR A 13 -17.61 6.80 -9.20
C TYR A 13 -17.23 6.28 -10.59
N TYR A 14 -17.89 5.24 -11.10
CA TYR A 14 -17.56 4.69 -12.43
C TYR A 14 -17.97 5.59 -13.59
N VAL A 15 -19.07 6.32 -13.45
CA VAL A 15 -19.47 7.36 -14.41
C VAL A 15 -18.41 8.46 -14.47
N GLY A 16 -17.95 8.94 -13.31
CA GLY A 16 -16.85 9.90 -13.22
C GLY A 16 -15.55 9.36 -13.83
N LEU A 17 -15.20 8.11 -13.54
CA LEU A 17 -14.02 7.44 -14.12
C LEU A 17 -14.11 7.38 -15.66
N GLY A 18 -15.27 6.98 -16.19
CA GLY A 18 -15.51 6.95 -17.63
C GLY A 18 -15.36 8.33 -18.29
N LEU A 19 -15.87 9.38 -17.61
CA LEU A 19 -15.75 10.76 -18.09
C LEU A 19 -14.30 11.26 -18.08
N ILE A 20 -13.50 10.89 -17.06
CA ILE A 20 -12.05 11.20 -17.04
C ILE A 20 -11.35 10.51 -18.21
N VAL A 21 -11.59 9.21 -18.42
CA VAL A 21 -10.96 8.45 -19.51
C VAL A 21 -11.30 9.07 -20.86
N LEU A 22 -12.58 9.39 -21.09
CA LEU A 22 -13.02 10.05 -22.31
C LEU A 22 -12.40 11.45 -22.46
N GLY A 23 -12.35 12.24 -21.38
CA GLY A 23 -11.72 13.56 -21.37
C GLY A 23 -10.22 13.50 -21.68
N VAL A 24 -9.49 12.53 -21.13
CA VAL A 24 -8.07 12.28 -21.43
C VAL A 24 -7.89 11.88 -22.89
N ILE A 25 -8.74 11.00 -23.43
CA ILE A 25 -8.69 10.62 -24.85
C ILE A 25 -8.92 11.85 -25.74
N LEU A 26 -9.93 12.66 -25.44
CA LEU A 26 -10.20 13.90 -26.17
C LEU A 26 -9.03 14.88 -26.08
N PHE A 27 -8.45 15.05 -24.89
CA PHE A 27 -7.30 15.91 -24.68
C PHE A 27 -6.05 15.41 -25.43
N LEU A 28 -5.70 14.12 -25.34
CA LEU A 28 -4.57 13.56 -26.08
C LEU A 28 -4.77 13.60 -27.60
N SER A 29 -6.01 13.39 -28.06
CA SER A 29 -6.33 13.46 -29.50
C SER A 29 -6.04 14.84 -30.09
N SER A 30 -6.11 15.90 -29.27
CA SER A 30 -5.77 17.26 -29.70
C SER A 30 -4.30 17.36 -30.14
N PHE A 31 -3.36 16.71 -29.45
CA PHE A 31 -1.94 16.72 -29.80
C PHE A 31 -1.65 15.96 -31.09
N ILE A 32 -2.40 14.90 -31.37
CA ILE A 32 -2.28 14.14 -32.62
C ILE A 32 -2.71 15.02 -33.80
N THR A 33 -3.81 15.76 -33.67
CA THR A 33 -4.28 16.70 -34.70
C THR A 33 -3.22 17.77 -34.98
N VAL A 34 -2.64 18.38 -33.93
CA VAL A 34 -1.55 19.35 -34.10
C VAL A 34 -0.37 18.73 -34.82
N ALA A 35 0.11 17.56 -34.39
CA ALA A 35 1.28 16.90 -34.98
C ALA A 35 1.11 16.58 -36.48
N ILE A 36 -0.10 16.23 -36.92
CA ILE A 36 -0.41 15.95 -38.33
C ILE A 36 -0.54 17.28 -39.12
N ASP A 37 -1.20 18.29 -38.56
CA ASP A 37 -1.45 19.58 -39.22
C ASP A 37 -0.22 20.52 -39.23
N MET A 38 0.83 20.27 -38.42
CA MET A 38 2.08 21.04 -38.48
C MET A 38 2.79 20.97 -39.85
N ASN A 39 2.41 20.02 -40.71
CA ASN A 39 2.95 19.86 -42.06
C ASN A 39 2.20 20.71 -43.12
N SER A 40 1.04 21.28 -42.78
CA SER A 40 0.20 22.03 -43.71
C SER A 40 -0.29 23.33 -43.07
N SER A 41 0.54 24.36 -43.19
CA SER A 41 0.20 25.79 -43.04
C SER A 41 -0.39 26.22 -41.68
N PHE A 42 0.33 27.15 -41.04
CA PHE A 42 -0.05 27.92 -39.86
C PHE A 42 -1.31 28.79 -40.14
N GLY A 43 -2.48 28.16 -40.29
CA GLY A 43 -3.66 28.76 -40.91
C GLY A 43 -5.00 28.45 -40.28
N GLY A 44 -5.07 27.89 -39.06
CA GLY A 44 -6.38 27.78 -38.40
C GLY A 44 -6.38 27.41 -36.92
N PRO A 45 -6.89 28.29 -36.04
CA PRO A 45 -7.42 27.89 -34.75
C PRO A 45 -8.93 28.20 -34.68
N PRO A 46 -9.78 27.17 -34.59
CA PRO A 46 -10.60 27.06 -33.37
C PRO A 46 -10.80 25.62 -32.85
N THR A 47 -10.68 24.59 -33.69
CA THR A 47 -11.16 23.23 -33.35
C THR A 47 -10.24 22.48 -32.39
N PHE A 48 -8.92 22.59 -32.54
CA PHE A 48 -7.94 21.98 -31.62
C PHE A 48 -8.10 22.51 -30.20
N PHE A 49 -8.10 23.84 -30.04
CA PHE A 49 -8.18 24.49 -28.73
C PHE A 49 -9.52 24.19 -28.06
N LEU A 50 -10.63 24.27 -28.79
CA LEU A 50 -11.94 23.90 -28.27
C LEU A 50 -11.98 22.44 -27.80
N ARG A 51 -11.39 21.50 -28.56
CA ARG A 51 -11.35 20.08 -28.18
C ARG A 51 -10.50 19.85 -26.93
N ALA A 52 -9.37 20.53 -26.81
CA ALA A 52 -8.51 20.46 -25.62
C ALA A 52 -9.21 21.03 -24.38
N VAL A 53 -9.88 22.19 -24.51
CA VAL A 53 -10.65 22.81 -23.42
C VAL A 53 -11.83 21.92 -23.00
N VAL A 54 -12.58 21.37 -23.95
CA VAL A 54 -13.67 20.42 -23.66
C VAL A 54 -13.12 19.18 -22.93
N GLY A 55 -12.00 18.61 -23.40
CA GLY A 55 -11.33 17.49 -22.72
C GLY A 55 -10.95 17.83 -21.28
N MET A 56 -10.38 19.02 -21.04
CA MET A 56 -10.00 19.48 -19.70
C MET A 56 -11.20 19.65 -18.78
N ILE A 57 -12.30 20.24 -19.28
CA ILE A 57 -13.55 20.38 -18.53
C ILE A 57 -14.12 19.01 -18.15
N CYS A 58 -14.14 18.05 -19.07
CA CYS A 58 -14.58 16.68 -18.79
C CYS A 58 -13.73 16.03 -17.70
N ILE A 59 -12.40 16.19 -17.73
CA ILE A 59 -11.49 15.68 -16.71
C ILE A 59 -11.79 16.30 -15.35
N ILE A 60 -12.00 17.62 -15.28
CA ILE A 60 -12.29 18.32 -14.01
C ILE A 60 -13.61 17.81 -13.42
N ILE A 61 -14.68 17.79 -14.22
CA ILE A 61 -15.99 17.30 -13.78
C ILE A 61 -15.89 15.82 -13.35
N GLY A 62 -15.18 15.00 -14.12
CA GLY A 62 -14.96 13.60 -13.81
C GLY A 62 -14.25 13.40 -12.47
N ASN A 63 -13.21 14.20 -12.17
CA ASN A 63 -12.51 14.14 -10.89
C ASN A 63 -13.41 14.52 -9.71
N VAL A 64 -14.29 15.51 -9.88
CA VAL A 64 -15.27 15.89 -8.86
C VAL A 64 -16.25 14.73 -8.60
N LEU A 65 -16.80 14.12 -9.65
CA LEU A 65 -17.69 12.97 -9.53
C LEU A 65 -17.01 11.78 -8.84
N VAL A 66 -15.76 11.48 -9.20
CA VAL A 66 -14.96 10.43 -8.56
C VAL A 66 -14.73 10.73 -7.08
N SER A 67 -14.41 11.98 -6.74
CA SER A 67 -14.24 12.41 -5.34
C SER A 67 -15.51 12.21 -4.52
N ILE A 68 -16.67 12.60 -5.06
CA ILE A 68 -17.99 12.41 -4.41
C ILE A 68 -18.33 10.92 -4.28
N GLY A 69 -18.13 10.12 -5.34
CA GLY A 69 -18.41 8.68 -5.29
C GLY A 69 -17.55 7.95 -4.27
N ALA A 70 -16.25 8.27 -4.23
CA ALA A 70 -15.30 7.66 -3.30
C ALA A 70 -15.52 8.14 -1.86
N LYS A 71 -15.58 9.45 -1.62
CA LYS A 71 -15.56 10.01 -0.25
C LYS A 71 -16.93 10.41 0.27
N GLY A 72 -18.00 10.33 -0.52
CA GLY A 72 -19.30 10.88 -0.17
C GLY A 72 -19.35 12.41 -0.34
N VAL A 73 -20.53 13.00 -0.17
CA VAL A 73 -20.73 14.44 -0.41
C VAL A 73 -20.09 15.26 0.72
N ALA A 74 -20.16 14.78 1.96
CA ALA A 74 -19.53 15.45 3.09
C ALA A 74 -18.01 15.17 3.12
N GLY A 75 -17.60 13.92 2.85
CA GLY A 75 -16.18 13.58 2.79
C GLY A 75 -15.41 14.12 1.57
N SER A 76 -16.10 14.56 0.51
CA SER A 76 -15.49 15.25 -0.64
C SER A 76 -15.29 16.76 -0.40
N GLY A 77 -15.81 17.31 0.71
CA GLY A 77 -15.72 18.73 1.04
C GLY A 77 -16.76 19.60 0.34
N LEU A 78 -17.74 19.00 -0.35
CA LEU A 78 -18.85 19.73 -0.97
C LEU A 78 -19.85 20.23 0.08
N ILE A 79 -20.08 19.44 1.13
CA ILE A 79 -20.84 19.82 2.33
C ILE A 79 -19.88 19.78 3.52
N LEU A 80 -19.76 20.90 4.23
CA LEU A 80 -18.90 21.02 5.41
C LEU A 80 -19.66 20.58 6.67
N ASP A 81 -19.88 19.27 6.79
CA ASP A 81 -20.42 18.66 8.00
C ASP A 81 -19.41 17.61 8.54
N PRO A 82 -18.74 17.88 9.66
CA PRO A 82 -17.69 17.00 10.18
C PRO A 82 -18.22 15.66 10.69
N GLU A 83 -19.47 15.59 11.15
CA GLU A 83 -20.06 14.33 11.63
C GLU A 83 -20.44 13.44 10.45
N LYS A 84 -21.11 14.03 9.45
CA LYS A 84 -21.47 13.33 8.22
C LYS A 84 -20.26 12.90 7.41
N ALA A 85 -19.18 13.69 7.43
CA ALA A 85 -17.91 13.31 6.80
C ALA A 85 -17.28 12.06 7.45
N ARG A 86 -17.41 11.89 8.78
CA ARG A 86 -16.94 10.68 9.48
C ARG A 86 -17.74 9.45 9.07
N GLU A 87 -19.06 9.58 8.94
CA GLU A 87 -19.94 8.51 8.48
C GLU A 87 -19.62 8.12 7.02
N ASP A 88 -19.50 9.11 6.12
CA ASP A 88 -19.17 8.89 4.71
C ASP A 88 -17.84 8.16 4.49
N LEU A 89 -16.87 8.40 5.38
CA LEU A 89 -15.52 7.81 5.38
C LEU A 89 -15.41 6.53 6.21
N GLN A 90 -16.40 6.19 7.03
CA GLN A 90 -16.39 5.01 7.91
C GLN A 90 -16.00 3.71 7.17
N PRO A 91 -16.52 3.41 5.96
CA PRO A 91 -16.15 2.19 5.24
C PRO A 91 -14.65 2.14 4.90
N PHE A 92 -14.06 3.28 4.53
CA PHE A 92 -12.63 3.39 4.22
C PHE A 92 -11.76 3.32 5.46
N ASN A 93 -12.18 3.97 6.56
CA ASN A 93 -11.47 3.93 7.84
C ASN A 93 -11.48 2.51 8.43
N ALA A 94 -12.62 1.81 8.35
CA ALA A 94 -12.73 0.43 8.79
C ALA A 94 -11.84 -0.51 7.95
N ALA A 95 -11.82 -0.33 6.62
CA ALA A 95 -10.94 -1.12 5.74
C ALA A 95 -9.45 -0.86 6.03
N LYS A 96 -9.05 0.40 6.18
CA LYS A 96 -7.67 0.77 6.56
C LYS A 96 -7.28 0.22 7.93
N GLY A 97 -8.19 0.27 8.91
CA GLY A 97 -7.95 -0.28 10.25
C GLY A 97 -7.69 -1.79 10.22
N LYS A 98 -8.44 -2.54 9.40
CA LYS A 98 -8.18 -3.97 9.20
C LYS A 98 -6.79 -4.24 8.62
N MET A 99 -6.38 -3.47 7.60
CA MET A 99 -5.04 -3.61 7.02
C MET A 99 -3.93 -3.35 8.05
N ILE A 100 -4.11 -2.37 8.95
CA ILE A 100 -3.13 -2.09 10.03
C ILE A 100 -3.09 -3.24 11.02
N ASN A 101 -4.26 -3.77 11.39
CA ASN A 101 -4.37 -4.92 12.30
C ASN A 101 -3.67 -6.16 11.72
N ASP A 102 -3.87 -6.43 10.42
CA ASP A 102 -3.21 -7.53 9.72
C ASP A 102 -1.67 -7.40 9.78
N VAL A 103 -1.13 -6.17 9.71
CA VAL A 103 0.33 -5.94 9.82
C VAL A 103 0.82 -6.17 11.25
N ILE A 104 0.09 -5.70 12.27
CA ILE A 104 0.48 -5.88 13.68
C ILE A 104 0.49 -7.36 14.05
N GLU A 105 -0.53 -8.11 13.66
CA GLU A 105 -0.62 -9.56 13.91
C GLU A 105 0.59 -10.31 13.31
N ASN A 106 1.00 -9.94 12.10
CA ASN A 106 2.19 -10.54 11.48
C ASN A 106 3.49 -10.23 12.26
N ILE A 107 3.63 -9.03 12.82
CA ILE A 107 4.81 -8.65 13.60
C ILE A 107 4.86 -9.42 14.93
N ASP A 108 3.73 -9.57 15.60
CA ASP A 108 3.66 -10.31 16.87
C ASP A 108 3.93 -11.81 16.67
N VAL A 109 3.46 -12.41 15.56
CA VAL A 109 3.83 -13.78 15.18
C VAL A 109 5.34 -13.92 15.01
N VAL A 110 6.00 -12.97 14.33
CA VAL A 110 7.46 -12.99 14.15
C VAL A 110 8.20 -12.80 15.48
N LYS A 111 7.69 -11.95 16.39
CA LYS A 111 8.25 -11.80 17.74
C LYS A 111 8.10 -13.07 18.56
N ASN A 112 6.95 -13.75 18.49
CA ASN A 112 6.72 -15.00 19.21
C ASN A 112 7.61 -16.13 18.67
N ILE A 113 7.77 -16.24 17.34
CA ILE A 113 8.72 -17.19 16.73
C ILE A 113 10.17 -16.85 17.14
N LYS A 114 10.53 -15.56 17.19
CA LYS A 114 11.85 -15.16 17.69
C LYS A 114 12.02 -15.42 19.18
N GLY A 115 10.97 -15.25 20.00
CA GLY A 115 10.98 -15.50 21.45
C GLY A 115 11.11 -16.97 21.79
N GLU A 116 10.34 -17.84 21.13
CA GLU A 116 10.44 -19.29 21.26
C GLU A 116 11.79 -19.84 20.77
N ASN A 117 12.41 -19.20 19.77
CA ASN A 117 13.76 -19.54 19.32
C ASN A 117 14.88 -18.85 20.13
N ALA A 118 14.59 -17.76 20.85
CA ALA A 118 15.54 -17.07 21.72
C ALA A 118 15.69 -17.77 23.08
N GLU A 119 14.69 -18.51 23.56
CA GLU A 119 14.84 -19.41 24.71
C GLU A 119 15.69 -20.65 24.41
N ARG A 120 15.94 -20.94 23.13
CA ARG A 120 17.02 -21.83 22.69
C ARG A 120 18.32 -21.04 22.50
N GLU A 121 18.64 -20.14 23.43
CA GLU A 121 20.03 -19.79 23.68
C GLU A 121 20.77 -21.10 23.93
N THR A 122 21.53 -21.51 22.92
CA THR A 122 22.39 -22.67 22.98
C THR A 122 23.35 -22.37 24.12
N LYS A 123 23.13 -22.93 25.31
CA LYS A 123 24.10 -22.89 26.40
C LYS A 123 25.42 -23.31 25.77
N GLU A 124 26.34 -22.37 25.58
CA GLU A 124 27.65 -22.67 25.04
C GLU A 124 28.33 -23.55 26.08
N ILE A 125 28.23 -24.87 25.92
CA ILE A 125 28.89 -25.83 26.80
C ILE A 125 30.38 -25.72 26.47
N ILE A 126 31.10 -24.93 27.27
CA ILE A 126 32.55 -24.77 27.15
C ILE A 126 33.18 -26.12 27.49
N LYS A 127 33.91 -26.70 26.53
CA LYS A 127 34.63 -27.96 26.71
C LYS A 127 36.13 -27.73 26.77
N ILE A 128 36.79 -28.34 27.74
CA ILE A 128 38.23 -28.25 27.95
C ILE A 128 38.94 -29.39 27.21
N LYS A 129 39.92 -29.05 26.37
CA LYS A 129 40.72 -30.02 25.62
C LYS A 129 41.86 -30.57 26.48
N CYS A 130 41.93 -31.88 26.64
CA CYS A 130 43.03 -32.55 27.35
C CYS A 130 44.35 -32.38 26.59
N ARG A 131 45.41 -31.95 27.28
CA ARG A 131 46.75 -31.73 26.69
C ARG A 131 47.48 -33.02 26.32
N GLN A 132 47.06 -34.15 26.89
CA GLN A 132 47.77 -35.43 26.76
C GLN A 132 47.24 -36.31 25.62
N CYS A 133 45.91 -36.35 25.43
CA CYS A 133 45.28 -37.16 24.39
C CYS A 133 44.37 -36.37 23.45
N GLY A 134 44.14 -35.07 23.71
CA GLY A 134 43.33 -34.20 22.86
C GLY A 134 41.81 -34.34 23.03
N ALA A 135 41.31 -35.18 23.95
CA ALA A 135 39.88 -35.36 24.17
C ALA A 135 39.21 -34.11 24.78
N LEU A 136 37.96 -33.83 24.37
CA LEU A 136 37.14 -32.73 24.91
C LEU A 136 36.36 -33.19 26.15
N ASN A 137 36.68 -32.60 27.29
CA ASN A 137 36.07 -32.86 28.58
C ASN A 137 35.20 -31.68 29.01
N ASP A 138 34.30 -31.93 29.94
CA ASP A 138 33.42 -30.91 30.50
C ASP A 138 34.23 -30.01 31.46
N GLU A 139 33.78 -28.77 31.67
CA GLU A 139 34.55 -27.74 32.38
C GLU A 139 34.86 -28.06 33.85
N ASP A 140 34.05 -28.92 34.46
CA ASP A 140 34.16 -29.37 35.84
C ASP A 140 34.97 -30.69 36.00
N ALA A 141 35.46 -31.26 34.89
CA ALA A 141 36.19 -32.51 34.91
C ALA A 141 37.63 -32.34 35.45
N LYS A 142 37.94 -33.00 36.57
CA LYS A 142 39.31 -33.03 37.15
C LYS A 142 40.24 -34.02 36.42
N PHE A 143 39.68 -35.04 35.77
CA PHE A 143 40.41 -36.10 35.07
C PHE A 143 39.80 -36.36 33.70
N CYS A 144 40.66 -36.71 32.74
CA CYS A 144 40.26 -36.93 31.36
C CYS A 144 39.46 -38.23 31.24
N LYS A 145 38.24 -38.13 30.70
CA LYS A 145 37.37 -39.30 30.50
C LYS A 145 37.93 -40.34 29.51
N SER A 146 38.89 -39.96 28.66
CA SER A 146 39.50 -40.88 27.70
C SER A 146 40.83 -41.48 28.16
N CYS A 147 41.67 -40.74 28.90
CA CYS A 147 43.01 -41.22 29.26
C CYS A 147 43.31 -41.25 30.77
N GLY A 148 42.37 -40.83 31.62
CA GLY A 148 42.48 -40.85 33.08
C GLY A 148 43.48 -39.85 33.69
N LYS A 149 44.28 -39.16 32.87
CA LYS A 149 45.20 -38.12 33.34
C LYS A 149 44.45 -36.85 33.73
N THR A 150 44.99 -36.09 34.66
CA THR A 150 44.47 -34.77 35.06
C THR A 150 44.39 -33.82 33.86
N ILE A 151 43.26 -33.14 33.68
CA ILE A 151 42.99 -32.21 32.56
C ILE A 151 43.53 -30.82 32.88
#